data_AF-A0A956LAJ7-F1
#
_entry.id   AF-A0A956LAJ7-F1
#
_cell.length_a   1.000
_cell.length_b   1.000
_cell.length_c   1.000
_cell.angle_alpha   90.00
_cell.angle_beta   90.00
_cell.angle_gamma   90.00
#
_symmetry.space_group_name_H-M   'P 1'
#
loop_
_entity.id
_entity.type
_entity.pdbx_description
1 polymer ?
#
loop_
_entity_poly.entity_id
_entity_poly.type
_entity_poly.pdbx_seq_one_letter_code
_entity_poly.pdbx_strand_id
1 'polypeptide(L)' 'MTDALRIDPARLLDRIHALGRVGALPGGGVCRLALSDEDRQGRDLVRGMMEALALTVTVDPVGNLWGTWPGT' A
#
# COMPACT_ATOMS: atom_id res chain seq x y z
N MET A 1 -26.71 6.46 -14.57
CA MET A 1 -25.28 6.76 -14.37
C MET A 1 -25.12 7.00 -12.90
N THR A 2 -24.43 6.10 -12.21
CA THR A 2 -24.18 6.18 -10.77
C THR A 2 -23.66 7.57 -10.45
N ASP A 3 -24.29 8.20 -9.46
CA ASP A 3 -23.84 9.47 -8.91
C ASP A 3 -22.31 9.39 -8.69
N ALA A 4 -21.59 10.40 -9.17
CA ALA A 4 -20.22 10.20 -9.64
C ALA A 4 -19.30 9.72 -8.52
N LEU A 5 -18.91 8.43 -8.54
CA LEU A 5 -17.87 7.90 -7.65
C LEU A 5 -16.62 8.77 -7.78
N ARG A 6 -16.20 9.40 -6.68
CA ARG A 6 -14.99 10.21 -6.60
C ARG A 6 -14.03 9.59 -5.60
N ILE A 7 -12.74 9.72 -5.90
CA ILE A 7 -11.69 9.46 -4.92
C ILE A 7 -11.61 10.61 -3.93
N ASP A 8 -10.97 10.35 -2.79
CA ASP A 8 -10.50 11.37 -1.86
C ASP A 8 -9.01 11.64 -2.16
N PRO A 9 -8.65 12.80 -2.76
CA PRO A 9 -7.27 13.10 -3.13
C PRO A 9 -6.34 13.28 -1.93
N ALA A 10 -6.83 13.87 -0.84
CA ALA A 10 -6.04 14.09 0.36
C ALA A 10 -5.65 12.76 1.00
N ARG A 11 -6.64 11.85 1.15
CA ARG A 11 -6.39 10.50 1.66
C ARG A 11 -5.42 9.70 0.78
N LEU A 12 -5.47 9.88 -0.55
CA LEU A 12 -4.53 9.23 -1.46
C LEU A 12 -3.10 9.75 -1.26
N LEU A 13 -2.92 11.07 -1.24
CA LEU A 13 -1.62 11.69 -1.05
C LEU A 13 -1.02 11.36 0.32
N ASP A 14 -1.82 11.35 1.39
CA ASP A 14 -1.36 10.97 2.73
C ASP A 14 -0.83 9.54 2.78
N ARG A 15 -1.49 8.61 2.08
CA ARG A 15 -1.03 7.21 1.97
C ARG A 15 0.26 7.09 1.15
N ILE A 16 0.37 7.85 0.05
CA ILE A 16 1.60 7.89 -0.76
C ILE A 16 2.76 8.45 0.08
N HIS A 17 2.55 9.55 0.81
CA HIS A 17 3.56 10.12 1.68
C HIS A 17 3.93 9.18 2.84
N ALA A 18 2.96 8.47 3.42
CA ALA A 18 3.21 7.47 4.45
C ALA A 18 4.11 6.34 3.94
N LEU A 19 3.83 5.78 2.77
CA LEU A 19 4.67 4.76 2.15
C LEU A 19 6.02 5.31 1.71
N GLY A 20 6.08 6.59 1.30
CA GLY A 20 7.31 7.28 0.91
C GLY A 20 8.27 7.51 2.08
N ARG A 21 7.79 7.55 3.33
CA ARG A 21 8.66 7.64 4.52
C ARG A 21 9.45 6.34 4.77
N VAL A 22 8.97 5.19 4.32
CA VAL A 22 9.64 3.90 4.50
C VAL A 22 10.77 3.76 3.48
N GLY A 23 12.03 3.84 3.93
CA GLY A 23 13.21 3.86 3.06
C GLY A 23 13.52 5.23 2.45
N ALA A 24 13.02 6.32 3.06
CA ALA A 24 13.32 7.67 2.61
C ALA A 24 14.82 7.99 2.76
N LEU A 25 15.39 8.66 1.75
CA LEU A 25 16.79 9.07 1.77
C LEU A 25 16.95 10.53 2.21
N PRO A 26 18.09 10.91 2.85
CA PRO A 26 18.34 12.29 3.31
C PRO A 26 18.25 13.36 2.21
N GLY A 27 18.58 13.01 0.97
CA GLY A 27 18.52 13.91 -0.20
C GLY A 27 17.19 13.89 -0.96
N GLY A 28 16.17 13.20 -0.42
CA GLY A 28 14.91 12.93 -1.11
C GLY A 28 14.92 11.62 -1.91
N GLY A 29 13.73 11.23 -2.38
CA GLY A 29 13.53 9.91 -2.98
C GLY A 29 13.42 8.78 -1.95
N VAL A 30 13.31 7.56 -2.45
CA VAL A 30 13.11 6.35 -1.65
C VAL A 30 14.00 5.25 -2.20
N CYS A 31 14.78 4.61 -1.33
CA CYS A 31 15.48 3.37 -1.63
C CYS A 31 14.84 2.24 -0.83
N ARG A 32 14.18 1.33 -1.53
CA ARG A 32 13.50 0.17 -0.94
C ARG A 32 13.72 -1.02 -1.86
N LEU A 33 14.87 -1.66 -1.69
CA LEU A 33 15.28 -2.81 -2.49
C LEU A 33 14.37 -4.00 -2.18
N ALA A 34 14.01 -4.77 -3.19
CA ALA A 34 13.17 -5.95 -3.01
C ALA A 34 13.76 -6.87 -1.94
N LEU A 35 12.91 -7.35 -1.03
CA LEU A 35 13.26 -8.24 0.09
C LEU A 35 14.14 -7.60 1.20
N SER A 36 14.35 -6.28 1.18
CA SER A 36 14.97 -5.58 2.32
C SER A 36 13.98 -5.42 3.49
N ASP A 37 14.49 -5.03 4.66
CA ASP A 37 13.64 -4.73 5.82
C ASP A 37 12.68 -3.56 5.54
N GLU A 38 13.10 -2.57 4.76
CA GLU A 38 12.25 -1.46 4.30
C GLU A 38 11.17 -1.94 3.33
N ASP A 39 11.47 -2.92 2.47
CA ASP A 39 10.47 -3.53 1.58
C ASP A 39 9.42 -4.28 2.39
N ARG A 40 9.84 -5.07 3.38
CA ARG A 40 8.92 -5.70 4.33
C ARG A 40 8.04 -4.67 5.03
N GLN A 41 8.64 -3.62 5.61
CA GLN A 41 7.88 -2.56 6.30
C GLN A 41 6.89 -1.84 5.37
N GLY A 42 7.29 -1.58 4.12
CA GLY A 42 6.41 -0.96 3.13
C GLY A 42 5.23 -1.85 2.76
N ARG A 43 5.47 -3.15 2.57
CA ARG A 43 4.43 -4.16 2.31
C ARG A 43 3.49 -4.31 3.51
N ASP A 44 4.01 -4.35 4.72
CA ASP A 44 3.21 -4.45 5.95
C ASP A 44 2.33 -3.21 6.14
N LEU A 45 2.82 -2.02 5.81
CA LEU A 45 2.02 -0.80 5.82
C LEU A 45 0.84 -0.89 4.85
N VAL A 46 1.08 -1.31 3.59
CA VAL A 46 0.02 -1.46 2.58
C VAL A 46 -0.96 -2.57 2.96
N ARG A 47 -0.46 -3.72 3.46
CA ARG A 47 -1.25 -4.81 4.02
C ARG A 47 -2.22 -4.29 5.08
N GLY A 48 -1.72 -3.53 6.07
CA GLY A 48 -2.57 -2.97 7.12
C GLY A 48 -3.66 -2.03 6.59
N MET A 49 -3.37 -1.24 5.55
CA MET A 49 -4.40 -0.43 4.89
C MET A 49 -5.47 -1.28 4.20
N MET A 50 -5.10 -2.41 3.60
CA MET A 50 -6.03 -3.35 2.96
C MET A 50 -6.88 -4.08 3.99
N GLU A 51 -6.27 -4.57 5.08
CA GLU A 51 -6.96 -5.24 6.19
C GLU A 51 -7.95 -4.30 6.89
N ALA A 52 -7.59 -3.03 7.07
CA ALA A 52 -8.49 -2.00 7.61
C ALA A 52 -9.73 -1.73 6.74
N LEU A 53 -9.68 -2.11 5.46
CA LEU A 53 -10.83 -2.08 4.54
C LEU A 53 -11.54 -3.43 4.44
N ALA A 54 -11.18 -4.39 5.29
CA ALA A 54 -11.69 -5.77 5.29
C ALA A 54 -11.51 -6.49 3.95
N LEU A 55 -10.47 -6.15 3.18
CA LEU A 55 -10.09 -6.93 2.01
C LEU A 55 -9.56 -8.30 2.43
N THR A 56 -9.77 -9.31 1.59
CA THR A 56 -9.05 -10.58 1.75
C THR A 56 -7.60 -10.36 1.32
N VAL A 57 -6.67 -10.45 2.27
CA VAL A 57 -5.25 -10.22 2.01
C VAL A 57 -4.48 -11.54 1.97
N THR A 58 -3.76 -11.78 0.89
CA THR A 58 -2.94 -13.00 0.71
C THR A 58 -1.54 -12.65 0.21
N VAL A 59 -0.58 -13.52 0.50
CA VAL A 59 0.77 -13.45 -0.07
C VAL A 59 1.07 -14.79 -0.72
N ASP A 60 1.51 -14.76 -1.97
CA ASP A 60 1.89 -15.97 -2.70
C ASP A 60 3.33 -16.42 -2.35
N PRO A 61 3.76 -17.61 -2.79
CA PRO A 61 5.09 -18.14 -2.45
C PRO A 61 6.28 -17.30 -2.92
N VAL A 62 6.10 -16.40 -3.89
CA VAL A 62 7.16 -15.52 -4.39
C VAL A 62 7.10 -14.11 -3.80
N GLY A 63 6.14 -13.86 -2.90
CA GLY A 63 6.05 -12.63 -2.11
C GLY A 63 5.14 -11.55 -2.69
N ASN A 64 4.32 -11.84 -3.71
CA ASN A 64 3.33 -10.86 -4.18
C ASN A 64 2.23 -10.69 -3.14
N LEU A 65 1.91 -9.43 -2.80
CA LEU A 65 0.84 -9.07 -1.86
C LEU A 65 -0.44 -8.76 -2.65
N TRP A 66 -1.52 -9.49 -2.35
CA TRP A 66 -2.82 -9.34 -2.97
C TRP A 66 -3.85 -8.83 -1.96
N GLY A 67 -4.63 -7.82 -2.35
CA GLY A 67 -5.83 -7.38 -1.62
C GLY A 67 -7.05 -7.55 -2.50
N THR A 68 -7.93 -8.48 -2.15
CA THR A 68 -9.11 -8.83 -2.96
C THR A 68 -10.38 -8.23 -2.35
N TRP A 69 -11.09 -7.42 -3.15
CA TRP A 69 -12.47 -7.01 -2.86
C TRP A 69 -13.41 -8.03 -3.53
N PRO A 70 -14.21 -8.80 -2.78
CA PRO A 70 -15.11 -9.79 -3.38
C PRO A 70 -16.20 -9.11 -4.20
N GLY A 71 -16.35 -9.55 -5.45
CA GLY A 71 -17.49 -9.16 -6.29
C GLY A 71 -18.77 -9.90 -5.89
N THR A 72 -19.91 -9.37 -6.34
CA THR A 72 -21.22 -10.03 -6.30
C THR A 72 -21.54 -10.67 -7.64
#